data_AF-A0A517Y7Z5-F1
#
_entry.id   AF-A0A517Y7Z5-F1
#
_cell.length_a   1.000
_cell.length_b   1.000
_cell.length_c   1.000
_cell.angle_alpha   90.00
_cell.angle_beta   90.00
_cell.angle_gamma   90.00
#
_symmetry.space_group_name_H-M   'P 1'
#
loop_
_entity.id
_entity.type
_entity.pdbx_description
1 polymer ?
#
loop_
_entity_poly.entity_id
_entity_poly.type
_entity_poly.pdbx_seq_one_letter_code
_entity_poly.pdbx_strand_id
1 'polypeptide(L)'
;MSITTKPTTTDFQAADRSLQNRRVLIAPLCLCLVAALHGYRVMTLGQTPWKGGGFGMFSTIDGENARSVRCWLVTEQGERALELPAELTKRADELRAAPSQDSLQYLATRLSKRQWIDPVLAHEQLAALLQAEPPGQPLTAIRLHELRQQKLAVIDLATKSARTTPLTSLPRGAESSSAVPFRAVRVELWKYSMPAGTNNLENKLLLSATKFLEEPAQ
;
A
#
# COMPACT_ATOMS: atom_id res chain seq x y z
N MET A 1 -43.33 13.37 -56.66
CA MET A 1 -44.45 13.27 -55.70
C MET A 1 -44.12 12.14 -54.74
N SER A 2 -43.79 12.45 -53.48
CA SER A 2 -43.51 11.45 -52.45
C SER A 2 -44.73 11.31 -51.56
N ILE A 3 -45.27 10.10 -51.44
CA ILE A 3 -46.44 9.79 -50.63
C ILE A 3 -45.97 9.54 -49.19
N THR A 4 -46.23 10.48 -48.30
CA THR A 4 -45.99 10.31 -46.86
C THR A 4 -47.19 9.57 -46.26
N THR A 5 -47.01 8.30 -45.90
CA THR A 5 -48.02 7.52 -45.17
C THR A 5 -48.03 7.92 -43.69
N LYS A 6 -49.22 8.11 -43.12
CA LYS A 6 -49.38 8.37 -41.68
C LYS A 6 -49.22 7.05 -40.89
N PRO A 7 -48.50 7.03 -39.76
CA PRO A 7 -48.36 5.83 -38.94
C PRO A 7 -49.70 5.39 -38.35
N THR A 8 -49.93 4.07 -38.28
CA THR A 8 -51.19 3.46 -37.84
C THR A 8 -51.12 3.15 -36.34
N THR A 9 -52.23 3.21 -35.61
CA THR A 9 -52.30 2.97 -34.14
C THR A 9 -51.68 1.64 -33.69
N THR A 10 -51.68 0.63 -34.56
CA THR A 10 -51.02 -0.67 -34.33
C THR A 10 -49.49 -0.58 -34.24
N ASP A 11 -48.87 0.38 -34.93
CA ASP A 11 -47.41 0.53 -34.96
C ASP A 11 -46.90 1.07 -33.62
N PHE A 12 -47.67 1.94 -32.97
CA PHE A 12 -47.36 2.48 -31.64
C PHE A 12 -47.41 1.39 -30.55
N GLN A 13 -48.41 0.50 -30.58
CA GLN A 13 -48.53 -0.59 -29.60
C GLN A 13 -47.40 -1.64 -29.73
N ALA A 14 -46.93 -1.89 -30.95
CA ALA A 14 -45.81 -2.81 -31.19
C ALA A 14 -44.48 -2.24 -30.64
N ALA A 15 -44.25 -0.93 -30.81
CA ALA A 15 -43.06 -0.26 -30.30
C ALA A 15 -42.98 -0.32 -28.75
N ASP A 16 -44.09 -0.06 -28.06
CA ASP A 16 -44.14 -0.07 -26.59
C ASP A 16 -43.83 -1.44 -25.98
N ARG A 17 -44.38 -2.53 -26.55
CA ARG A 17 -44.09 -3.90 -26.10
C ARG A 17 -42.61 -4.27 -26.25
N SER A 18 -41.97 -3.81 -27.33
CA SER A 18 -40.55 -4.07 -27.56
C SER A 18 -39.65 -3.38 -26.51
N LEU A 19 -40.00 -2.15 -26.10
CA LEU A 19 -39.29 -1.40 -25.07
C LEU A 19 -39.49 -2.02 -23.69
N GLN A 20 -40.71 -2.47 -23.38
CA GLN A 20 -41.02 -3.13 -22.12
C GLN A 20 -40.24 -4.45 -21.99
N ASN A 21 -40.20 -5.28 -23.04
CA ASN A 21 -39.45 -6.54 -23.03
C ASN A 21 -37.94 -6.32 -22.84
N ARG A 22 -37.36 -5.29 -23.49
CA ARG A 22 -35.95 -4.92 -23.30
C ARG A 22 -35.66 -4.53 -21.84
N ARG A 23 -36.52 -3.72 -21.23
CA ARG A 23 -36.37 -3.31 -19.83
C ARG A 23 -36.44 -4.49 -18.87
N VAL A 24 -37.36 -5.43 -19.13
CA VAL A 24 -37.53 -6.64 -18.31
C VAL A 24 -36.31 -7.55 -18.38
N LEU A 25 -35.61 -7.62 -19.53
CA LEU A 25 -34.40 -8.45 -19.69
C LEU A 25 -33.12 -7.79 -19.18
N ILE A 26 -33.03 -6.45 -19.18
CA ILE A 26 -31.84 -5.74 -18.71
C ILE A 26 -31.58 -6.00 -17.22
N ALA A 27 -32.62 -5.92 -16.38
CA ALA A 27 -32.47 -6.12 -14.94
C ALA A 27 -31.85 -7.48 -14.55
N PRO A 28 -32.38 -8.65 -14.98
CA PRO A 28 -31.77 -9.94 -14.67
C PRO A 28 -30.38 -10.12 -15.30
N LEU A 29 -30.14 -9.57 -16.49
CA LEU A 29 -28.81 -9.61 -17.10
C LEU A 29 -27.79 -8.84 -16.25
N CYS A 30 -28.15 -7.65 -15.77
CA CYS A 30 -27.32 -6.87 -14.86
C CYS A 30 -27.08 -7.62 -13.55
N LEU A 31 -28.08 -8.28 -12.97
CA LEU A 31 -27.92 -9.07 -11.76
C LEU A 31 -26.99 -10.27 -11.97
N CYS A 32 -27.13 -10.99 -13.08
CA CYS A 32 -26.22 -12.08 -13.45
C CYS A 32 -24.78 -11.58 -13.62
N LEU A 33 -24.58 -10.42 -14.25
CA LEU A 33 -23.26 -9.80 -14.40
C LEU A 33 -22.63 -9.47 -13.04
N VAL A 34 -23.41 -8.86 -12.13
CA VAL A 34 -22.94 -8.54 -10.77
C VAL A 34 -22.60 -9.80 -10.00
N ALA A 35 -23.42 -10.85 -10.09
CA ALA A 35 -23.16 -12.14 -9.45
C ALA A 35 -21.91 -12.84 -10.01
N ALA A 36 -21.71 -12.81 -11.33
CA ALA A 36 -20.52 -13.36 -11.98
C ALA A 36 -19.25 -12.60 -11.57
N LEU A 37 -19.30 -11.25 -11.58
CA LEU A 37 -18.19 -10.41 -11.12
C LEU A 37 -17.88 -10.65 -9.64
N HIS A 38 -18.92 -10.82 -8.82
CA HIS A 38 -18.79 -11.16 -7.41
C HIS A 38 -18.05 -12.50 -7.22
N GLY A 39 -18.53 -13.56 -7.88
CA GLY A 39 -17.91 -14.88 -7.84
C GLY A 39 -16.45 -14.85 -8.29
N TYR A 40 -16.16 -14.13 -9.39
CA TYR A 40 -14.79 -13.94 -9.86
C TYR A 40 -13.90 -13.31 -8.79
N ARG A 41 -14.34 -12.24 -8.12
CA ARG A 41 -13.56 -11.56 -7.07
C ARG A 41 -13.34 -12.44 -5.84
N VAL A 42 -14.33 -13.22 -5.45
CA VAL A 42 -14.20 -14.17 -4.33
C VAL A 42 -13.16 -15.24 -4.65
N MET A 43 -13.24 -15.84 -5.84
CA MET A 43 -12.36 -16.94 -6.24
C MET A 43 -10.92 -16.49 -6.53
N THR A 44 -10.73 -15.32 -7.14
CA THR A 44 -9.41 -14.87 -7.61
C THR A 44 -8.69 -13.94 -6.62
N LEU A 45 -9.43 -13.05 -5.94
CA LEU A 45 -8.84 -12.03 -5.06
C LEU A 45 -8.90 -12.40 -3.57
N GLY A 46 -9.40 -13.59 -3.24
CA GLY A 46 -9.54 -14.05 -1.86
C GLY A 46 -10.40 -13.12 -1.00
N GLN A 47 -11.38 -12.46 -1.63
CA GLN A 47 -12.41 -11.68 -0.92
C GLN A 47 -13.43 -12.63 -0.33
N THR A 48 -13.87 -12.39 0.91
CA THR A 48 -15.00 -13.14 1.44
C THR A 48 -16.27 -12.88 0.63
N PRO A 49 -17.18 -13.88 0.52
CA PRO A 49 -18.48 -13.72 -0.13
C PRO A 49 -19.30 -12.52 0.39
N TRP A 50 -19.07 -12.15 1.65
CA TRP A 50 -19.78 -11.04 2.30
C TRP A 50 -19.36 -9.67 1.77
N LYS A 51 -18.09 -9.50 1.38
CA LYS A 51 -17.55 -8.19 0.99
C LYS A 51 -17.97 -7.77 -0.41
N GLY A 52 -18.01 -8.70 -1.36
CA GLY A 52 -18.36 -8.36 -2.74
C GLY A 52 -19.87 -8.17 -2.99
N GLY A 53 -20.73 -8.56 -2.05
CA GLY A 53 -22.19 -8.48 -2.18
C GLY A 53 -22.84 -7.24 -1.54
N GLY A 54 -22.05 -6.39 -0.87
CA GLY A 54 -22.56 -5.20 -0.18
C GLY A 54 -23.33 -5.51 1.12
N PHE A 55 -23.21 -6.72 1.67
CA PHE A 55 -23.83 -7.11 2.93
C PHE A 55 -23.04 -6.54 4.13
N GLY A 56 -23.20 -5.24 4.35
CA GLY A 56 -22.37 -4.40 5.24
C GLY A 56 -22.30 -4.81 6.71
N MET A 57 -23.18 -5.69 7.21
CA MET A 57 -23.12 -6.16 8.60
C MET A 57 -22.09 -7.28 8.84
N PHE A 58 -21.67 -8.00 7.79
CA PHE A 58 -20.70 -9.10 7.91
C PHE A 58 -19.36 -8.82 7.22
N SER A 59 -19.22 -7.68 6.54
CA SER A 59 -17.97 -7.26 5.89
C SER A 59 -16.90 -6.77 6.86
N THR A 60 -17.24 -6.57 8.14
CA THR A 60 -16.37 -5.98 9.17
C THR A 60 -15.16 -6.86 9.50
N ILE A 61 -15.30 -8.19 9.39
CA ILE A 61 -14.24 -9.15 9.75
C ILE A 61 -13.18 -9.25 8.63
N ASP A 62 -13.57 -9.02 7.37
CA ASP A 62 -12.66 -9.08 6.20
C ASP A 62 -12.40 -7.67 5.64
N GLY A 63 -12.29 -6.70 6.55
CA GLY A 63 -11.93 -5.32 6.26
C GLY A 63 -10.52 -5.19 5.67
N GLU A 64 -10.20 -4.05 5.07
CA GLU A 64 -8.84 -3.73 4.63
C GLU A 64 -7.83 -3.80 5.79
N ASN A 65 -8.31 -3.65 7.02
CA ASN A 65 -7.53 -3.78 8.25
C ASN A 65 -7.15 -5.23 8.59
N ALA A 66 -7.83 -6.23 8.01
CA ALA A 66 -7.46 -7.64 8.15
C ALA A 66 -6.24 -8.01 7.28
N ARG A 67 -5.79 -7.10 6.41
CA ARG A 67 -4.60 -7.27 5.58
C ARG A 67 -3.55 -6.25 5.97
N SER A 68 -2.30 -6.67 6.06
CA SER A 68 -1.19 -5.78 6.35
C SER A 68 -0.12 -5.90 5.27
N VAL A 69 0.33 -4.77 4.76
CA VAL A 69 1.52 -4.69 3.90
C VAL A 69 2.73 -4.52 4.80
N ARG A 70 3.69 -5.44 4.71
CA ARG A 70 4.96 -5.39 5.44
C ARG A 70 6.07 -5.16 4.43
N CYS A 71 6.95 -4.22 4.72
CA CYS A 71 8.07 -3.87 3.86
C CYS A 71 9.36 -4.13 4.64
N TRP A 72 10.32 -4.76 3.98
CA TRP A 72 11.59 -5.17 4.56
C TRP A 72 12.75 -4.73 3.67
N LEU A 73 13.80 -4.22 4.29
CA LEU A 73 15.11 -4.00 3.70
C LEU A 73 15.97 -5.23 3.98
N VAL A 74 16.50 -5.86 2.94
CA VAL A 74 17.41 -7.00 3.08
C VAL A 74 18.84 -6.47 3.04
N THR A 75 19.50 -6.42 4.19
CA THR A 75 20.90 -6.00 4.33
C THR A 75 21.80 -7.20 4.60
N GLU A 76 23.12 -6.98 4.67
CA GLU A 76 24.06 -8.03 5.04
C GLU A 76 23.90 -8.50 6.49
N GLN A 77 23.40 -7.61 7.36
CA GLN A 77 23.15 -7.88 8.77
C GLN A 77 21.79 -8.55 9.02
N GLY A 78 20.99 -8.76 7.96
CA GLY A 78 19.67 -9.36 8.03
C GLY A 78 18.56 -8.43 7.54
N GLU A 79 17.34 -8.72 7.97
CA GLU A 79 16.14 -8.01 7.51
C GLU A 79 15.76 -6.90 8.50
N ARG A 80 15.46 -5.72 7.96
CA ARG A 80 15.01 -4.56 8.73
C ARG A 80 13.64 -4.11 8.24
N ALA A 81 12.72 -3.85 9.15
CA ALA A 81 11.39 -3.34 8.78
C ALA A 81 11.50 -1.92 8.21
N LEU A 82 10.70 -1.62 7.19
CA LEU A 82 10.62 -0.31 6.56
C LEU A 82 9.31 0.38 6.92
N GLU A 83 9.37 1.68 7.22
CA GLU A 83 8.19 2.51 7.29
C GLU A 83 7.75 2.86 5.87
N LEU A 84 6.46 2.70 5.59
CA LEU A 84 5.92 3.04 4.29
C LEU A 84 5.83 4.57 4.15
N PRO A 85 6.48 5.18 3.14
CA PRO A 85 6.38 6.62 2.93
C PRO A 85 4.94 7.06 2.64
N ALA A 86 4.54 8.24 3.14
CA ALA A 86 3.17 8.75 3.03
C ALA A 86 2.64 8.78 1.58
N GLU A 87 3.52 9.08 0.62
CA GLU A 87 3.22 9.09 -0.82
C GLU A 87 2.77 7.72 -1.37
N LEU A 88 3.21 6.62 -0.73
CA LEU A 88 2.92 5.25 -1.14
C LEU A 88 1.77 4.64 -0.34
N THR A 89 1.30 5.28 0.74
CA THR A 89 0.21 4.79 1.59
C THR A 89 -1.05 4.49 0.78
N LYS A 90 -1.47 5.42 -0.10
CA LYS A 90 -2.64 5.20 -0.97
C LYS A 90 -2.52 3.92 -1.82
N ARG A 91 -1.32 3.65 -2.37
CA ARG A 91 -1.08 2.45 -3.17
C ARG A 91 -1.06 1.17 -2.32
N ALA A 92 -0.55 1.25 -1.10
CA ALA A 92 -0.66 0.14 -0.16
C ALA A 92 -2.12 -0.12 0.25
N ASP A 93 -2.95 0.90 0.41
CA ASP A 93 -4.38 0.76 0.69
C ASP A 93 -5.10 0.07 -0.47
N GLU A 94 -4.83 0.50 -1.71
CA GLU A 94 -5.32 -0.16 -2.91
C GLU A 94 -4.89 -1.63 -2.99
N LEU A 95 -3.63 -1.93 -2.65
CA LEU A 95 -3.11 -3.31 -2.61
C LEU A 95 -3.78 -4.14 -1.50
N ARG A 96 -4.09 -3.54 -0.34
CA ARG A 96 -4.86 -4.21 0.72
C ARG A 96 -6.29 -4.51 0.28
N ALA A 97 -6.93 -3.59 -0.45
CA ALA A 97 -8.28 -3.78 -0.96
C ALA A 97 -8.35 -4.84 -2.08
N ALA A 98 -7.41 -4.76 -3.02
CA ALA A 98 -7.30 -5.61 -4.20
C ALA A 98 -5.85 -6.14 -4.35
N PRO A 99 -5.54 -7.30 -3.77
CA PRO A 99 -4.23 -7.94 -3.90
C PRO A 99 -3.86 -8.16 -5.37
N SER A 100 -2.72 -7.65 -5.80
CA SER A 100 -2.20 -7.82 -7.15
C SER A 100 -0.67 -7.94 -7.11
N GLN A 101 -0.14 -8.91 -7.85
CA GLN A 101 1.31 -9.12 -7.95
C GLN A 101 2.00 -7.91 -8.58
N ASP A 102 1.38 -7.29 -9.59
CA ASP A 102 1.92 -6.12 -10.28
C ASP A 102 2.01 -4.90 -9.35
N SER A 103 0.95 -4.67 -8.55
CA SER A 103 0.93 -3.58 -7.56
C SER A 103 1.98 -3.78 -6.47
N LEU A 104 2.21 -5.04 -6.07
CA LEU A 104 3.20 -5.39 -5.06
C LEU A 104 4.63 -5.25 -5.60
N GLN A 105 4.89 -5.67 -6.84
CA GLN A 105 6.15 -5.45 -7.56
C GLN A 105 6.42 -3.95 -7.77
N TYR A 106 5.37 -3.17 -8.08
CA TYR A 106 5.46 -1.72 -8.20
C TYR A 106 5.93 -1.09 -6.88
N LEU A 107 5.34 -1.47 -5.74
CA LEU A 107 5.79 -0.98 -4.43
C LEU A 107 7.24 -1.35 -4.15
N ALA A 108 7.63 -2.61 -4.35
CA ALA A 108 9.02 -3.05 -4.16
C ALA A 108 10.00 -2.23 -5.01
N THR A 109 9.65 -1.98 -6.28
CA THR A 109 10.46 -1.19 -7.22
C THR A 109 10.54 0.29 -6.83
N ARG A 110 9.47 0.86 -6.27
CA ARG A 110 9.46 2.27 -5.82
C ARG A 110 10.28 2.43 -4.55
N LEU A 111 10.19 1.48 -3.63
CA LEU A 111 10.93 1.47 -2.37
C LEU A 111 12.44 1.22 -2.60
N SER A 112 12.82 0.38 -3.58
CA SER A 112 14.23 0.11 -3.89
C SER A 112 14.97 1.32 -4.48
N LYS A 113 14.24 2.31 -5.00
CA LYS A 113 14.82 3.55 -5.55
C LYS A 113 15.05 4.63 -4.49
N ARG A 114 14.73 4.37 -3.22
CA ARG A 114 14.89 5.32 -2.12
C ARG A 114 16.15 5.02 -1.32
N GLN A 115 16.68 6.08 -0.69
CA GLN A 115 17.68 5.95 0.36
C GLN A 115 16.99 5.78 1.71
N TRP A 116 17.56 4.92 2.54
CA TRP A 116 17.01 4.55 3.84
C TRP A 116 18.01 4.89 4.93
N ILE A 117 17.54 5.52 5.99
CA ILE A 117 18.35 5.84 7.18
C ILE A 117 17.86 4.99 8.35
N ASP A 118 18.81 4.50 9.13
CA ASP A 118 18.52 3.99 10.47
C ASP A 118 18.46 5.17 11.45
N PRO A 119 17.26 5.51 11.98
CA PRO A 119 17.10 6.66 12.86
C PRO A 119 17.91 6.51 14.16
N VAL A 120 18.16 5.27 14.62
CA VAL A 120 18.94 5.01 15.82
C VAL A 120 20.41 5.34 15.57
N LEU A 121 20.98 4.80 14.48
CA LEU A 121 22.37 5.10 14.10
C LEU A 121 22.58 6.58 13.80
N ALA A 122 21.61 7.23 13.13
CA ALA A 122 21.67 8.67 12.87
C ALA A 122 21.68 9.47 14.19
N HIS A 123 20.91 9.05 15.20
CA HIS A 123 20.91 9.69 16.50
C HIS A 123 22.21 9.46 17.28
N GLU A 124 22.75 8.25 17.26
CA GLU A 124 24.04 7.92 17.88
C GLU A 124 25.19 8.71 17.27
N GLN A 125 25.23 8.83 15.94
CA GLN A 125 26.22 9.64 15.23
C GLN A 125 26.11 11.11 15.61
N LEU A 126 24.89 11.66 15.69
CA LEU A 126 24.66 13.03 16.14
C LEU A 126 25.12 13.22 17.60
N ALA A 127 24.82 12.26 18.48
CA ALA A 127 25.26 12.31 19.88
C ALA A 127 26.79 12.27 20.01
N ALA A 128 27.47 11.43 19.21
CA ALA A 128 28.92 11.36 19.17
C ALA A 128 29.54 12.67 18.67
N LEU A 129 28.94 13.31 17.66
CA LEU A 129 29.38 14.63 17.17
C LEU A 129 29.25 15.71 18.24
N LEU A 130 28.16 15.71 19.01
CA LEU A 130 27.97 16.63 20.12
C LEU A 130 28.95 16.40 21.27
N GLN A 131 29.32 15.14 21.54
CA GLN A 131 30.31 14.80 22.56
C GLN A 131 31.75 15.13 22.14
N ALA A 132 32.04 15.12 20.84
CA ALA A 132 33.34 15.48 20.29
C ALA A 132 33.60 17.01 20.27
N GLU A 133 32.58 17.84 20.52
CA GLU A 133 32.78 19.29 20.63
C GLU A 133 33.58 19.63 21.91
N PRO A 134 34.65 20.44 21.80
CA PRO A 134 35.52 20.71 22.92
C PRO A 134 34.78 21.48 24.04
N PRO A 135 34.93 21.06 25.31
CA PRO A 135 34.24 21.69 26.42
C PRO A 135 34.66 23.16 26.54
N GLY A 136 33.68 24.07 26.55
CA GLY A 136 33.90 25.51 26.76
C GLY A 136 33.88 26.36 25.49
N GLN A 137 33.72 25.78 24.29
CA GLN A 137 33.46 26.57 23.10
C GLN A 137 31.96 26.93 23.03
N PRO A 138 31.58 28.22 22.99
CA PRO A 138 30.17 28.58 22.90
C PRO A 138 29.61 28.09 21.57
N LEU A 139 28.48 27.37 21.61
CA LEU A 139 27.73 26.99 20.40
C LEU A 139 27.33 28.28 19.68
N THR A 140 28.01 28.58 18.57
CA THR A 140 27.67 29.72 17.73
C THR A 140 26.30 29.47 17.10
N ALA A 141 25.57 30.55 16.81
CA ALA A 141 24.25 30.45 16.16
C ALA A 141 24.33 29.71 14.81
N ILE A 142 25.44 29.84 14.08
CA ILE A 142 25.72 29.12 12.83
C ILE A 142 25.84 27.61 13.11
N ARG A 143 26.66 27.23 14.10
CA ARG A 143 26.84 25.81 14.45
C ARG A 143 25.56 25.16 14.98
N LEU A 144 24.82 25.90 15.80
CA LEU A 144 23.52 25.46 16.29
C LEU A 144 22.50 25.35 15.14
N HIS A 145 22.58 26.21 14.12
CA HIS A 145 21.74 26.10 12.92
C HIS A 145 22.11 24.87 12.09
N GLU A 146 23.40 24.59 11.85
CA GLU A 146 23.88 23.38 11.17
C GLU A 146 23.41 22.10 11.88
N LEU A 147 23.64 22.03 13.20
CA LEU A 147 23.20 20.90 14.03
C LEU A 147 21.68 20.78 14.00
N ARG A 148 20.93 21.89 13.98
CA ARG A 148 19.45 21.87 13.95
C ARG A 148 18.90 21.46 12.59
N GLN A 149 19.56 21.82 11.49
CA GLN A 149 19.20 21.31 10.16
C GLN A 149 19.39 19.79 10.09
N GLN A 150 20.46 19.25 10.68
CA GLN A 150 20.66 17.81 10.83
C GLN A 150 19.63 17.19 11.81
N LYS A 151 19.34 17.85 12.92
CA LYS A 151 18.43 17.36 13.98
C LYS A 151 16.96 17.32 13.56
N LEU A 152 16.49 18.31 12.77
CA LEU A 152 15.11 18.33 12.25
C LEU A 152 14.84 17.14 11.33
N ALA A 153 15.83 16.73 10.53
CA ALA A 153 15.72 15.52 9.72
C ALA A 153 15.63 14.24 10.58
N VAL A 154 16.17 14.23 11.80
CA VAL A 154 16.25 13.03 12.67
C VAL A 154 15.10 12.96 13.71
N ILE A 155 14.64 14.08 14.26
CA ILE A 155 13.58 14.09 15.29
C ILE A 155 12.21 13.71 14.74
N ASP A 156 11.84 14.17 13.53
CA ASP A 156 10.59 13.76 12.88
C ASP A 156 10.53 12.23 12.67
N LEU A 157 11.69 11.57 12.63
CA LEU A 157 11.83 10.13 12.44
C LEU A 157 11.77 9.33 13.74
N ALA A 158 12.26 9.89 14.86
CA ALA A 158 12.52 9.12 16.09
C ALA A 158 11.34 9.08 17.09
N THR A 159 10.30 9.90 16.93
CA THR A 159 9.20 10.00 17.92
C THR A 159 8.22 8.81 17.91
N LYS A 160 8.41 7.80 17.05
CA LYS A 160 7.58 6.57 17.00
C LYS A 160 8.29 5.34 17.61
N SER A 161 8.05 5.13 18.90
CA SER A 161 8.05 3.86 19.66
C SER A 161 9.26 2.90 19.63
N ALA A 162 9.75 2.56 20.84
CA ALA A 162 10.95 1.78 21.16
C ALA A 162 10.89 0.25 20.93
N ARG A 163 10.14 -0.24 19.93
CA ARG A 163 10.17 -1.67 19.55
C ARG A 163 10.42 -1.80 18.05
N THR A 164 11.68 -2.05 17.69
CA THR A 164 12.14 -2.18 16.30
C THR A 164 11.75 -0.95 15.48
N THR A 165 12.44 0.17 15.71
CA THR A 165 12.21 1.40 14.96
C THR A 165 12.38 1.08 13.47
N PRO A 166 11.33 1.23 12.66
CA PRO A 166 11.43 0.96 11.23
C PRO A 166 12.40 1.95 10.59
N LEU A 167 13.10 1.52 9.54
CA LEU A 167 13.91 2.43 8.75
C LEU A 167 13.00 3.41 8.02
N THR A 168 13.44 4.66 7.93
CA THR A 168 12.67 5.70 7.26
C THR A 168 13.36 6.14 5.97
N SER A 169 12.55 6.46 4.96
CA SER A 169 13.06 6.92 3.68
C SER A 169 13.43 8.39 3.73
N LEU A 170 14.55 8.74 3.11
CA LEU A 170 14.88 10.14 2.84
C LEU A 170 13.99 10.73 1.74
N PRO A 171 13.72 12.05 1.78
CA PRO A 171 13.21 12.79 0.64
C PRO A 171 14.11 12.59 -0.59
N ARG A 172 13.51 12.59 -1.78
CA ARG A 172 14.25 12.40 -3.03
C ARG A 172 15.31 13.49 -3.19
N GLY A 173 16.57 13.10 -3.36
CA GLY A 173 17.70 14.02 -3.57
C GLY A 173 18.39 14.48 -2.29
N ALA A 174 17.90 14.10 -1.11
CA ALA A 174 18.67 14.24 0.11
C ALA A 174 19.73 13.14 0.15
N GLU A 175 20.99 13.51 0.22
CA GLU A 175 22.10 12.59 0.50
C GLU A 175 22.36 12.57 2.00
N SER A 176 22.60 11.39 2.55
CA SER A 176 22.99 11.23 3.94
C SER A 176 24.15 10.26 4.05
N SER A 177 25.17 10.63 4.82
CA SER A 177 26.26 9.73 5.21
C SER A 177 25.78 8.54 6.04
N SER A 178 24.55 8.59 6.56
CA SER A 178 23.93 7.54 7.37
C SER A 178 23.02 6.61 6.56
N ALA A 179 23.16 6.61 5.22
CA ALA A 179 22.40 5.72 4.36
C ALA A 179 22.78 4.24 4.62
N VAL A 180 21.78 3.40 4.86
CA VAL A 180 21.96 1.96 5.11
C VAL A 180 22.12 1.24 3.78
N PRO A 181 23.26 0.56 3.52
CA PRO A 181 23.42 -0.25 2.33
C PRO A 181 22.51 -1.49 2.40
N PHE A 182 21.90 -1.85 1.27
CA PHE A 182 21.02 -3.02 1.18
C PHE A 182 21.18 -3.73 -0.15
N ARG A 183 20.76 -4.99 -0.20
CA ARG A 183 20.81 -5.85 -1.38
C ARG A 183 19.46 -5.94 -2.08
N ALA A 184 18.38 -5.93 -1.31
CA ALA A 184 17.02 -6.02 -1.85
C ALA A 184 15.99 -5.33 -0.98
N VAL A 185 14.85 -5.01 -1.59
CA VAL A 185 13.62 -4.65 -0.88
C VAL A 185 12.61 -5.78 -1.07
N ARG A 186 12.09 -6.31 0.04
CA ARG A 186 11.01 -7.29 0.04
C ARG A 186 9.72 -6.65 0.53
N VAL A 187 8.66 -6.83 -0.21
CA VAL A 187 7.31 -6.42 0.17
C VAL A 187 6.46 -7.67 0.30
N GLU A 188 5.67 -7.73 1.35
CA GLU A 188 4.81 -8.85 1.67
C GLU A 188 3.41 -8.35 1.98
N LEU A 189 2.41 -9.04 1.46
CA LEU A 189 1.02 -8.85 1.81
C LEU A 189 0.55 -10.02 2.66
N TRP A 190 0.18 -9.72 3.89
CA TRP A 190 -0.30 -10.69 4.86
C TRP A 190 -1.79 -10.51 5.10
N LYS A 191 -2.49 -11.61 5.41
CA LYS A 191 -3.89 -11.62 5.84
C LYS A 191 -4.00 -12.30 7.19
N TYR A 192 -4.66 -11.64 8.12
CA TYR A 192 -5.10 -12.24 9.36
C TYR A 192 -6.44 -12.95 9.14
N SER A 193 -6.55 -14.17 9.64
CA SER A 193 -7.80 -14.94 9.63
C SER A 193 -8.00 -15.63 10.97
N MET A 194 -9.26 -15.73 11.40
CA MET A 194 -9.67 -16.55 12.53
C MET A 194 -10.57 -17.65 11.98
N PRO A 195 -10.06 -18.88 11.81
CA PRO A 195 -10.86 -20.00 11.33
C PRO A 195 -12.12 -20.22 12.19
N ALA A 196 -13.22 -20.63 11.56
CA ALA A 196 -14.45 -20.89 12.30
C ALA A 196 -14.22 -22.00 13.35
N GLY A 197 -14.67 -21.75 14.59
CA GLY A 197 -14.50 -22.69 15.69
C GLY A 197 -13.13 -22.64 16.38
N THR A 198 -12.25 -21.70 16.02
CA THR A 198 -10.98 -21.47 16.74
C THR A 198 -10.90 -20.06 17.30
N ASN A 199 -10.17 -19.91 18.41
CA ASN A 199 -9.82 -18.61 18.99
C ASN A 199 -8.40 -18.17 18.57
N ASN A 200 -7.80 -18.87 17.60
CA ASN A 200 -6.44 -18.61 17.17
C ASN A 200 -6.43 -17.65 15.98
N LEU A 201 -5.69 -16.56 16.12
CA LEU A 201 -5.40 -15.65 15.01
C LEU A 201 -4.29 -16.25 14.14
N GLU A 202 -4.62 -16.64 12.93
CA GLU A 202 -3.65 -17.10 11.94
C GLU A 202 -3.21 -15.93 11.06
N ASN A 203 -1.92 -15.91 10.71
CA ASN A 203 -1.36 -14.94 9.78
C ASN A 203 -0.88 -15.68 8.53
N LYS A 204 -1.52 -15.43 7.39
CA LYS A 204 -1.23 -16.08 6.13
C LYS A 204 -0.58 -15.10 5.16
N LEU A 205 0.59 -15.46 4.63
CA LEU A 205 1.19 -14.73 3.51
C LEU A 205 0.33 -14.93 2.26
N LEU A 206 -0.16 -13.85 1.68
CA LEU A 206 -0.94 -13.88 0.45
C LEU A 206 -0.05 -13.75 -0.78
N LEU A 207 0.79 -12.72 -0.80
CA LEU A 207 1.65 -12.37 -1.92
C LEU A 207 2.98 -11.82 -1.38
N SER A 208 4.04 -12.00 -2.15
CA SER A 208 5.35 -11.43 -1.87
C SER A 208 6.05 -11.03 -3.17
N ALA A 209 6.82 -9.96 -3.12
CA ALA A 209 7.74 -9.60 -4.18
C ALA A 209 9.03 -9.06 -3.60
N THR A 210 10.12 -9.36 -4.29
CA THR A 210 11.46 -8.92 -3.91
C THR A 210 12.08 -8.23 -5.11
N LYS A 211 12.58 -7.00 -4.92
CA LYS A 211 13.40 -6.31 -5.92
C LYS A 211 14.83 -6.23 -5.39
N PHE A 212 15.71 -6.96 -6.05
CA PHE A 212 17.15 -6.85 -5.87
C PHE A 212 17.65 -5.56 -6.51
N LEU A 213 18.61 -4.90 -5.86
CA LEU A 213 19.38 -3.83 -6.48
C LEU A 213 20.29 -4.45 -7.54
N GLU A 214 20.30 -3.85 -8.72
CA GLU A 214 21.28 -4.19 -9.74
C GLU A 214 22.64 -3.71 -9.23
N GLU A 215 23.59 -4.63 -9.08
CA GLU A 215 24.97 -4.22 -8.78
C GLU A 215 25.41 -3.28 -9.91
N PRO A 216 26.02 -2.12 -9.59
CA PRO A 216 26.59 -1.27 -10.61
C PRO A 216 27.59 -2.12 -11.40
N ALA A 217 27.39 -2.22 -12.72
CA ALA A 217 28.32 -2.92 -13.60
C ALA A 217 29.72 -2.32 -13.38
N GLN A 218 30.61 -3.15 -12.83
CA GLN A 218 31.98 -2.76 -12.47
C GLN A 218 32.80 -2.45 -13.72
#